data_AF-A0A2M9P7K5-F1
#
_entry.id   AF-A0A2M9P7K5-F1
#
_cell.length_a   1.000
_cell.length_b   1.000
_cell.length_c   1.000
_cell.angle_alpha   90.00
_cell.angle_beta   90.00
_cell.angle_gamma   90.00
#
_symmetry.space_group_name_H-M   'P 1'
#
loop_
_entity.id
_entity.type
_entity.pdbx_description
1 polymer ?
#
loop_
_entity_poly.entity_id
_entity_poly.type
_entity_poly.pdbx_seq_one_letter_code
_entity_poly.pdbx_strand_id
1 'polypeptide(L)' 'MPPEEVKPPTDDREFRDFLNQEYQAYLLAMQDYLNCLGREHESATKEINEIMARWMLWFGDDAKIHSNSPEPARP' A
#
# COMPACT_ATOMS: atom_id res chain seq x y z
N MET A 1 -16.43 -22.44 4.65
CA MET A 1 -15.68 -22.85 5.86
C MET A 1 -14.84 -21.67 6.29
N PRO A 2 -14.75 -21.35 7.59
CA PRO A 2 -13.66 -20.53 8.09
C PRO A 2 -12.33 -21.21 7.73
N PRO A 3 -11.24 -20.46 7.47
CA PRO A 3 -9.92 -21.07 7.33
C PRO A 3 -9.62 -21.89 8.59
N GLU A 4 -9.11 -23.10 8.43
CA GLU A 4 -8.64 -23.88 9.59
C GLU A 4 -7.58 -23.08 10.35
N GLU A 5 -7.67 -23.07 11.68
CA GLU A 5 -6.62 -22.49 12.51
C GLU A 5 -5.31 -23.25 12.29
N VAL A 6 -4.36 -22.62 11.60
CA VAL A 6 -3.02 -23.14 11.43
C VAL A 6 -2.31 -23.07 12.79
N LYS A 7 -2.15 -24.23 13.43
CA LYS A 7 -1.39 -24.36 14.69
C LYS A 7 0.07 -24.66 14.38
N PRO A 8 1.03 -24.11 15.15
CA PRO A 8 2.43 -24.46 14.97
C PRO A 8 2.64 -25.96 15.29
N PRO A 9 3.45 -26.68 14.52
CA PRO A 9 3.79 -28.08 14.81
C PRO A 9 4.37 -28.20 16.21
N THR A 10 3.91 -29.10 17.09
CA THR A 10 4.39 -29.16 18.49
C THR A 10 5.49 -30.18 18.74
N ASP A 11 5.52 -31.25 17.96
CA ASP A 11 6.30 -32.45 18.30
C ASP A 11 7.63 -32.53 17.52
N ASP A 12 7.85 -31.60 16.59
CA ASP A 12 9.04 -31.55 15.75
C ASP A 12 9.76 -30.20 15.93
N ARG A 13 10.84 -30.21 16.71
CA ARG A 13 11.62 -29.01 16.99
C ARG A 13 12.37 -28.50 15.75
N GLU A 14 12.95 -29.38 14.95
CA GLU A 14 13.73 -29.00 13.78
C GLU A 14 12.85 -28.30 12.75
N PHE A 15 11.66 -28.85 12.53
CA PHE A 15 10.68 -28.25 11.63
C PHE A 15 10.14 -26.91 12.16
N ARG A 16 9.95 -26.76 13.48
CA ARG A 16 9.58 -25.47 14.08
C ARG A 16 10.66 -24.41 13.88
N ASP A 17 11.92 -24.77 14.08
CA ASP A 17 13.04 -23.84 13.93
C ASP A 17 13.18 -23.41 12.45
N PHE A 18 13.01 -24.34 11.51
CA PHE A 18 12.91 -24.04 10.07
C PHE A 18 11.75 -23.09 9.76
N LEU A 19 10.52 -23.41 10.19
CA LEU A 19 9.36 -22.55 9.95
C LEU A 19 9.55 -21.14 10.52
N ASN A 20 10.12 -21.04 11.72
CA ASN A 20 10.38 -19.74 12.33
C ASN A 20 11.36 -18.89 11.50
N GLN A 21 12.39 -19.51 10.92
CA GLN A 21 13.32 -18.83 10.00
C GLN A 21 12.62 -18.37 8.72
N GLU A 22 11.76 -19.21 8.13
CA GLU A 22 10.99 -18.86 6.93
C GLU A 22 10.01 -17.70 7.20
N TYR A 23 9.29 -17.74 8.32
CA TYR A 23 8.42 -16.63 8.73
C TYR A 23 9.21 -15.34 8.95
N GLN A 24 10.36 -15.41 9.62
CA GLN A 24 11.21 -14.25 9.83
C GLN A 24 11.69 -13.66 8.50
N ALA A 25 12.17 -14.48 7.57
CA ALA A 25 12.63 -14.03 6.26
C ALA A 25 11.49 -13.37 5.47
N TYR A 26 10.30 -13.97 5.48
CA TYR A 26 9.12 -13.42 4.84
C TYR A 26 8.72 -12.06 5.41
N LEU A 27 8.68 -11.93 6.74
CA LEU A 27 8.29 -10.69 7.41
C LEU A 27 9.28 -9.56 7.14
N LEU A 28 10.59 -9.86 7.10
CA LEU A 28 11.61 -8.89 6.72
C LEU A 28 11.45 -8.44 5.26
N ALA A 29 11.24 -9.37 4.33
CA ALA A 29 11.01 -9.03 2.93
C ALA A 29 9.74 -8.18 2.73
N MET A 30 8.68 -8.48 3.48
CA MET A 30 7.46 -7.67 3.46
C MET A 30 7.67 -6.28 4.04
N GLN A 31 8.45 -6.15 5.11
CA GLN A 31 8.81 -4.85 5.65
C GLN A 31 9.61 -4.02 4.63
N ASP A 32 10.57 -4.62 3.93
CA ASP A 32 11.32 -3.94 2.88
C ASP A 32 10.42 -3.48 1.73
N TYR A 33 9.50 -4.33 1.28
CA TYR A 33 8.51 -3.98 0.27
C TYR A 33 7.64 -2.80 0.70
N LEU A 34 7.08 -2.84 1.92
CA LEU A 34 6.24 -1.77 2.46
C LEU A 34 7.04 -0.46 2.64
N ASN A 35 8.31 -0.54 3.01
CA ASN A 35 9.19 0.63 3.09
C ASN A 35 9.42 1.27 1.72
N CYS A 36 9.63 0.47 0.66
CA CYS A 36 9.73 0.97 -0.71
C CYS A 36 8.42 1.64 -1.15
N LEU A 37 7.29 0.96 -0.94
CA LEU A 37 5.97 1.49 -1.30
C LEU A 37 5.67 2.80 -0.55
N GLY A 38 6.02 2.88 0.74
CA GLY A 38 5.88 4.09 1.54
C GLY A 38 6.67 5.28 0.98
N ARG A 39 7.93 5.04 0.58
CA ARG A 39 8.78 6.08 -0.05
C ARG A 39 8.21 6.55 -1.40
N GLU A 40 7.74 5.62 -2.22
CA GLU A 40 7.12 5.95 -3.51
C GLU A 40 5.83 6.77 -3.31
N HIS A 41 5.00 6.37 -2.35
CA HIS A 41 3.78 7.09 -1.99
C HIS A 41 4.07 8.51 -1.50
N GLU A 42 5.05 8.68 -0.60
CA GLU A 42 5.48 10.00 -0.11
C GLU A 42 6.00 10.88 -1.25
N SER A 43 6.84 10.32 -2.13
CA SER A 43 7.40 11.02 -3.29
C SER A 43 6.31 11.48 -4.25
N ALA A 44 5.39 10.58 -4.63
CA ALA A 44 4.28 10.89 -5.52
C ALA A 44 3.35 11.95 -4.91
N THR A 45 3.05 11.83 -3.62
CA THR A 45 2.21 12.82 -2.91
C THR A 45 2.86 14.20 -2.92
N LYS A 46 4.18 14.28 -2.68
CA LYS A 46 4.93 15.52 -2.72
C LYS A 46 4.88 16.15 -4.12
N GLU A 47 5.16 15.37 -5.16
CA GLU A 47 5.14 15.85 -6.54
C GLU A 47 3.76 16.39 -6.94
N ILE A 48 2.70 15.65 -6.60
CA ILE A 48 1.31 16.08 -6.86
C ILE A 48 1.01 17.40 -6.14
N ASN A 49 1.39 17.53 -4.86
CA ASN A 49 1.17 18.75 -4.10
C ASN A 49 1.92 19.95 -4.71
N GLU A 50 3.16 19.76 -5.15
CA GLU A 50 3.94 20.81 -5.82
C GLU A 50 3.29 21.24 -7.15
N ILE A 51 2.84 20.29 -7.95
CA ILE A 51 2.16 20.58 -9.23
C ILE A 51 0.82 21.27 -8.99
N MET A 52 0.01 20.79 -8.03
CA MET A 52 -1.26 21.42 -7.67
C MET A 52 -1.06 22.84 -7.15
N ALA A 53 -0.08 23.07 -6.27
CA ALA A 53 0.25 24.40 -5.77
C ALA A 53 0.63 25.35 -6.91
N ARG A 54 1.45 24.89 -7.86
CA ARG A 54 1.83 25.67 -9.04
C ARG A 54 0.62 25.95 -9.95
N TRP A 55 -0.25 24.98 -10.16
CA TRP A 55 -1.46 25.14 -10.95
C TRP A 55 -2.40 26.17 -10.31
N MET A 56 -2.65 26.10 -9.01
CA MET A 56 -3.45 27.09 -8.29
C MET A 56 -2.81 28.48 -8.33
N LEU A 57 -1.48 28.58 -8.16
CA LEU A 57 -0.76 29.85 -8.20
C LEU A 57 -0.90 30.56 -9.56
N TRP A 58 -0.85 29.81 -10.66
CA TRP A 58 -0.85 30.38 -12.01
C TRP A 58 -2.24 30.69 -12.54
N PHE A 59 -3.24 29.90 -12.16
CA PHE A 59 -4.56 29.95 -12.78
C PHE A 59 -5.66 30.39 -11.83
N GLY A 60 -5.43 30.42 -10.51
CA GLY A 60 -6.43 30.87 -9.53
C GLY A 60 -7.77 30.17 -9.72
N ASP A 61 -8.83 30.93 -9.97
CA ASP A 61 -10.19 30.43 -10.18
C ASP A 61 -10.39 29.58 -11.45
N ASP A 62 -9.44 29.63 -12.39
CA ASP A 62 -9.44 28.80 -13.59
C ASP A 62 -8.82 27.40 -13.34
N ALA A 63 -8.21 27.16 -12.17
CA ALA A 63 -7.68 25.86 -11.77
C ALA A 63 -8.80 24.89 -11.36
N LYS A 64 -9.54 24.35 -12.34
CA LYS A 64 -10.69 23.45 -12.13
C LYS A 64 -10.46 22.09 -12.78
N ILE A 65 -10.74 21.01 -12.04
CA ILE A 65 -10.75 19.65 -12.59
C ILE A 65 -12.14 19.39 -13.16
N HIS A 66 -12.21 19.12 -14.46
CA HIS A 66 -13.43 18.66 -15.10
C HIS A 66 -13.42 17.13 -15.15
N SER A 67 -14.26 16.48 -14.33
CA SER A 67 -14.49 15.04 -14.45
C SER A 67 -15.61 14.79 -15.47
N ASN A 68 -15.30 14.25 -16.64
CA ASN A 68 -16.29 13.71 -17.59
C ASN A 68 -16.76 12.30 -17.17
N SER A 69 -16.98 12.07 -15.88
CA SER A 69 -17.61 10.82 -15.44
C SER A 69 -19.11 10.94 -15.70
N PRO A 70 -19.74 10.03 -16.47
CA PRO A 70 -21.19 9.93 -16.49
C PRO A 70 -21.62 9.66 -15.05
N GLU A 71 -22.53 10.46 -14.50
CA GLU A 71 -23.24 10.08 -13.28
C GLU A 71 -23.78 8.65 -13.50
N PRO A 72 -23.51 7.69 -12.59
CA PRO A 72 -24.24 6.44 -12.66
C PRO A 72 -25.72 6.78 -12.49
N ALA A 73 -26.52 6.46 -13.51
CA ALA A 73 -27.97 6.63 -13.48
C ALA A 73 -28.48 6.01 -12.17
N ARG A 74 -29.07 6.85 -11.31
CA ARG A 74 -29.67 6.38 -10.06
C ARG A 74 -30.87 5.49 -10.40
N PRO A 75 -31.10 4.40 -9.65
CA PRO A 75 -32.20 3.47 -9.90
C PRO A 75 -33.57 4.11 -9.74
#